data_AF-A0A5C7JM78-F1
#
_entry.id   AF-A0A5C7JM78-F1
#
_cell.length_a   1.000
_cell.length_b   1.000
_cell.length_c   1.000
_cell.angle_alpha   90.00
_cell.angle_beta   90.00
_cell.angle_gamma   90.00
#
_symmetry.space_group_name_H-M   'P 1'
#
loop_
_entity.id
_entity.type
_entity.pdbx_description
1 polymer ?
#
loop_
_entity_poly.entity_id
_entity_poly.type
_entity_poly.pdbx_seq_one_letter_code
_entity_poly.pdbx_strand_id
1 'polypeptide(L)'
;MTYETNKEHKYKKSTIIAIGQDKPAAAKERHYVDKEEFYQALVERKVLMDEYRAKLANGEEAVPPRISEKIGECVLKICTNLSKKFQFAKIPYKEEMISDAIEQCLRYIDSFDVTKTRNPFSYFTQTAYYQYLDRIEVENEELYKKYKALLNSVALAELSEHDSSADNAEHIHDNFELPDISHITDFVGKYEVKIAERKKKQKEKSKQANSVTLDDIWGS
;
A
#
# COMPACT_ATOMS: atom_id res chain seq x y z
N MET A 1 -9.53 -31.64 5.76
CA MET A 1 -8.40 -31.27 6.62
C MET A 1 -8.85 -30.09 7.50
N THR A 2 -8.90 -30.22 8.84
CA THR A 2 -9.19 -29.08 9.73
C THR A 2 -7.88 -28.46 10.17
N TYR A 3 -7.64 -27.20 9.79
CA TYR A 3 -6.43 -26.49 10.19
C TYR A 3 -6.59 -26.00 11.64
N GLU A 4 -5.79 -26.55 12.57
CA GLU A 4 -5.72 -26.06 13.94
C GLU A 4 -4.98 -24.73 13.96
N THR A 5 -5.64 -23.71 14.52
CA THR A 5 -5.12 -22.34 14.58
C THR A 5 -4.38 -22.10 15.89
N ASN A 6 -3.41 -21.19 15.88
CA ASN A 6 -2.72 -20.77 17.09
C ASN A 6 -3.71 -20.30 18.19
N LYS A 7 -3.44 -20.65 19.46
CA LYS A 7 -4.34 -20.38 20.60
C LYS A 7 -4.65 -18.88 20.72
N GLU A 8 -5.91 -18.55 21.06
CA GLU A 8 -6.36 -17.16 21.27
C GLU A 8 -5.39 -16.40 22.18
N HIS A 9 -4.79 -15.32 21.65
CA HIS A 9 -3.96 -14.42 22.44
C HIS A 9 -4.87 -13.63 23.38
N LYS A 10 -4.85 -13.98 24.67
CA LYS A 10 -5.69 -13.33 25.68
C LYS A 10 -5.08 -11.97 26.06
N TYR A 11 -5.57 -10.89 25.45
CA TYR A 11 -5.14 -9.54 25.77
C TYR A 11 -5.42 -9.21 27.25
N LYS A 12 -4.48 -8.54 27.92
CA LYS A 12 -4.70 -8.03 29.28
C LYS A 12 -5.84 -7.01 29.24
N LYS A 13 -6.78 -7.11 30.19
CA LYS A 13 -7.90 -6.15 30.29
C LYS A 13 -7.32 -4.74 30.51
N SER A 14 -7.83 -3.76 29.77
CA SER A 14 -7.35 -2.38 29.89
C SER A 14 -7.62 -1.86 31.31
N THR A 15 -6.65 -1.19 31.92
CA THR A 15 -6.80 -0.57 33.25
C THR A 15 -7.60 0.74 33.19
N ILE A 16 -7.90 1.23 31.99
CA ILE A 16 -8.56 2.53 31.74
C ILE A 16 -10.09 2.38 31.74
N ILE A 17 -10.60 1.19 31.44
CA ILE A 17 -12.04 0.92 31.36
C ILE A 17 -12.48 0.29 32.68
N ALA A 18 -13.38 0.94 33.40
CA ALA A 18 -13.98 0.39 34.61
C ALA A 18 -14.66 -0.97 34.30
N ILE A 19 -14.56 -1.93 35.22
CA ILE A 19 -15.18 -3.26 35.08
C ILE A 19 -16.68 -3.08 34.81
N GLY A 20 -17.14 -3.47 33.62
CA GLY A 20 -18.54 -3.35 33.19
C GLY A 20 -18.82 -2.26 32.14
N GLN A 21 -17.83 -1.45 31.75
CA GLN A 21 -17.94 -0.45 30.68
C GLN A 21 -17.41 -0.96 29.32
N ASP A 22 -17.33 -2.28 29.13
CA ASP A 22 -16.89 -2.88 27.88
C ASP A 22 -17.93 -2.57 26.78
N LYS A 23 -17.53 -1.83 25.74
CA LYS A 23 -18.42 -1.56 24.60
C LYS A 23 -18.84 -2.88 23.97
N PRO A 24 -20.14 -3.13 23.73
CA PRO A 24 -20.57 -4.38 23.10
C PRO A 24 -19.92 -4.53 21.73
N ALA A 25 -19.64 -5.78 21.36
CA ALA A 25 -19.16 -6.10 20.03
C ALA A 25 -20.13 -5.54 18.98
N ALA A 26 -19.59 -4.97 17.90
CA ALA A 26 -20.42 -4.40 16.84
C ALA A 26 -21.33 -5.49 16.25
N ALA A 27 -22.58 -5.12 15.95
CA ALA A 27 -23.54 -6.02 15.31
C ALA A 27 -23.03 -6.49 13.95
N LYS A 28 -23.31 -7.76 13.59
CA LYS A 28 -22.87 -8.39 12.34
C LYS A 28 -23.33 -7.63 11.10
N GLU A 29 -24.51 -7.01 11.14
CA GLU A 29 -25.09 -6.22 10.05
C GLU A 29 -24.22 -5.03 9.58
N ARG A 30 -23.32 -4.53 10.44
CA ARG A 30 -22.39 -3.45 10.08
C ARG A 30 -21.19 -3.95 9.27
N HIS A 31 -20.98 -5.26 9.21
CA HIS A 31 -19.87 -5.84 8.47
C HIS A 31 -20.25 -6.03 7.01
N TYR A 32 -19.57 -5.30 6.15
CA TYR A 32 -19.76 -5.33 4.70
C TYR A 32 -19.12 -6.57 4.02
N VAL A 33 -18.41 -7.40 4.79
CA VAL A 33 -17.86 -8.70 4.39
C VAL A 33 -18.12 -9.69 5.53
N ASP A 34 -18.66 -10.86 5.18
CA ASP A 34 -18.78 -11.96 6.14
C ASP A 34 -17.40 -12.59 6.36
N LYS A 35 -16.92 -12.53 7.60
CA LYS A 35 -15.58 -13.00 7.99
C LYS A 35 -15.49 -14.53 7.94
N GLU A 36 -16.58 -15.23 8.25
CA GLU A 36 -16.59 -16.68 8.31
C GLU A 36 -16.61 -17.26 6.90
N GLU A 37 -17.48 -16.74 6.04
CA GLU A 37 -17.54 -17.15 4.63
C GLU A 37 -16.23 -16.85 3.90
N PHE A 38 -15.64 -15.67 4.13
CA PHE A 38 -14.37 -15.30 3.49
C PHE A 38 -13.23 -16.21 3.93
N TYR A 39 -13.17 -16.58 5.21
CA TYR A 39 -12.18 -17.54 5.70
C TYR A 39 -12.37 -18.93 5.10
N GLN A 40 -13.60 -19.44 5.05
CA GLN A 40 -13.91 -20.74 4.45
C GLN A 40 -13.49 -20.80 2.98
N ALA A 41 -13.80 -19.77 2.19
CA ALA A 41 -13.42 -19.72 0.78
C ALA A 41 -11.89 -19.75 0.59
N LEU A 42 -11.12 -19.11 1.48
CA LEU A 42 -9.66 -19.17 1.45
C LEU A 42 -9.11 -20.54 1.87
N VAL A 43 -9.75 -21.21 2.83
CA VAL A 43 -9.41 -22.58 3.20
C VAL A 43 -9.63 -23.52 2.03
N GLU A 44 -10.78 -23.44 1.37
CA GLU A 44 -11.09 -24.22 0.16
C GLU A 44 -10.05 -24.00 -0.93
N ARG A 45 -9.68 -22.74 -1.20
CA ARG A 45 -8.61 -22.40 -2.15
C ARG A 45 -7.28 -23.05 -1.77
N LYS A 46 -6.91 -23.04 -0.48
CA LYS A 46 -5.66 -23.65 -0.01
C LYS A 46 -5.65 -25.16 -0.28
N VAL A 47 -6.76 -25.85 -0.04
CA VAL A 47 -6.89 -27.28 -0.37
C VAL A 47 -6.70 -27.52 -1.87
N LEU A 48 -7.36 -26.73 -2.72
CA LEU A 48 -7.20 -26.85 -4.18
C LEU A 48 -5.76 -26.59 -4.64
N MET A 49 -5.07 -25.64 -4.02
CA MET A 49 -3.66 -25.34 -4.31
C MET A 49 -2.73 -26.46 -3.84
N ASP A 50 -3.01 -27.09 -2.69
CA ASP A 50 -2.24 -28.23 -2.18
C ASP A 50 -2.43 -29.46 -3.09
N GLU A 51 -3.65 -29.72 -3.55
CA GLU A 51 -3.96 -30.76 -4.55
C GLU A 51 -3.24 -30.50 -5.88
N TYR A 52 -3.26 -29.25 -6.37
CA TYR A 52 -2.54 -28.85 -7.57
C TYR A 52 -1.03 -29.10 -7.44
N ARG A 53 -0.43 -28.73 -6.30
CA ARG A 53 1.00 -28.96 -6.03
C ARG A 53 1.34 -30.45 -5.96
N ALA A 54 0.46 -31.28 -5.37
CA ALA A 54 0.64 -32.72 -5.30
C ALA A 54 0.62 -33.36 -6.70
N LYS A 55 -0.31 -32.96 -7.57
CA LYS A 55 -0.37 -33.42 -8.97
C LYS A 55 0.87 -33.03 -9.77
N LEU A 56 1.33 -31.80 -9.60
CA LEU A 56 2.55 -31.32 -10.25
C LEU A 56 3.79 -32.11 -9.79
N ALA A 57 3.87 -32.44 -8.50
CA ALA A 57 4.95 -33.27 -7.95
C ALA A 57 4.91 -34.72 -8.48
N ASN A 58 3.73 -35.23 -8.81
CA ASN A 58 3.54 -36.53 -9.44
C ASN A 58 3.81 -36.53 -10.97
N GLY A 59 4.14 -35.36 -11.55
CA GLY A 59 4.41 -35.21 -12.98
C GLY A 59 3.16 -35.13 -13.85
N GLU A 60 1.98 -34.88 -13.26
CA GLU A 60 0.74 -34.67 -14.00
C GLU A 60 0.66 -33.23 -14.54
N GLU A 61 0.13 -33.07 -15.75
CA GLU A 61 -0.25 -31.75 -16.27
C GLU A 61 -1.43 -31.21 -15.47
N ALA A 62 -1.13 -30.30 -14.55
CA ALA A 62 -2.14 -29.63 -13.73
C ALA A 62 -2.29 -28.17 -14.15
N VAL A 63 -3.52 -27.65 -14.10
CA VAL A 63 -3.84 -26.24 -14.34
C VAL A 63 -3.99 -25.52 -12.99
N PRO A 64 -3.40 -24.33 -12.79
CA PRO A 64 -3.53 -23.61 -11.53
C PRO A 64 -5.01 -23.28 -11.24
N PRO A 65 -5.50 -23.54 -10.02
CA PRO A 65 -6.89 -23.32 -9.69
C PRO A 65 -7.27 -21.84 -9.75
N ARG A 66 -8.37 -21.56 -10.44
CA ARG A 66 -8.91 -20.19 -10.57
C ARG A 66 -9.34 -19.65 -9.21
N ILE A 67 -9.25 -18.34 -9.04
CA ILE A 67 -9.75 -17.64 -7.85
C ILE A 67 -11.28 -17.69 -7.89
N SER A 68 -11.90 -18.07 -6.77
CA SER A 68 -13.36 -18.06 -6.62
C SER A 68 -13.89 -16.63 -6.67
N GLU A 69 -15.04 -16.43 -7.33
CA GLU A 69 -15.71 -15.14 -7.43
C GLU A 69 -16.01 -14.54 -6.06
N LYS A 70 -16.37 -15.38 -5.07
CA LYS A 70 -16.60 -14.97 -3.68
C LYS A 70 -15.39 -14.27 -3.06
N ILE A 71 -14.18 -14.79 -3.33
CA ILE A 71 -12.95 -14.19 -2.82
C ILE A 71 -12.71 -12.84 -3.50
N GLY A 72 -12.89 -12.79 -4.82
CA GLY A 72 -12.77 -11.55 -5.60
C GLY A 72 -13.73 -10.47 -5.09
N GLU A 73 -14.99 -10.82 -4.84
CA GLU A 73 -15.99 -9.89 -4.30
C GLU A 73 -15.61 -9.37 -2.91
N CYS A 74 -15.12 -10.24 -2.02
CA CYS A 74 -14.66 -9.83 -0.69
C CYS A 74 -13.48 -8.86 -0.76
N VAL A 75 -12.47 -9.15 -1.60
CA VAL A 75 -11.30 -8.29 -1.78
C VAL A 75 -11.72 -6.94 -2.37
N LEU A 76 -12.58 -6.94 -3.39
CA LEU A 76 -13.12 -5.71 -3.99
C LEU A 76 -13.82 -4.85 -2.93
N LYS A 77 -14.68 -5.45 -2.11
CA LYS A 77 -15.36 -4.75 -1.01
C LYS A 77 -14.38 -4.18 0.03
N ILE A 78 -13.31 -4.91 0.36
CA ILE A 78 -12.26 -4.45 1.29
C ILE A 78 -11.55 -3.23 0.73
N CYS A 79 -11.04 -3.29 -0.51
CA CYS A 79 -10.31 -2.19 -1.14
C CYS A 79 -11.20 -0.96 -1.35
N THR A 80 -12.40 -1.14 -1.90
CA THR A 80 -13.33 -0.02 -2.14
C THR A 80 -13.75 0.68 -0.85
N ASN A 81 -13.99 -0.07 0.24
CA ASN A 81 -14.35 0.54 1.51
C ASN A 81 -13.14 1.24 2.18
N LEU A 82 -11.93 0.70 2.03
CA LEU A 82 -10.71 1.33 2.52
C LEU A 82 -10.48 2.71 1.89
N SER A 83 -10.82 2.87 0.61
CA SER A 83 -10.71 4.15 -0.12
C SER A 83 -11.57 5.28 0.49
N LYS A 84 -12.65 4.95 1.21
CA LYS A 84 -13.54 5.91 1.87
C LYS A 84 -12.95 6.48 3.16
N LYS A 85 -11.84 5.93 3.66
CA LYS A 85 -11.15 6.44 4.85
C LYS A 85 -10.70 7.88 4.60
N PHE A 86 -10.80 8.75 5.61
CA PHE A 86 -10.49 10.19 5.49
C PHE A 86 -9.11 10.50 4.87
N GLN A 87 -8.13 9.61 5.08
CA GLN A 87 -6.77 9.73 4.54
C GLN A 87 -6.73 9.61 3.01
N PHE A 88 -7.65 8.83 2.43
CA PHE A 88 -7.63 8.44 1.03
C PHE A 88 -8.82 9.00 0.24
N ALA A 89 -9.89 9.41 0.92
CA ALA A 89 -11.14 9.84 0.29
C ALA A 89 -11.01 11.02 -0.68
N LYS A 90 -10.00 11.89 -0.47
CA LYS A 90 -9.77 13.12 -1.25
C LYS A 90 -8.71 12.97 -2.34
N ILE A 91 -8.20 11.76 -2.57
CA ILE A 91 -7.16 11.52 -3.56
C ILE A 91 -7.78 11.47 -4.96
N PRO A 92 -7.22 12.18 -5.97
CA PRO A 92 -7.79 12.20 -7.32
C PRO A 92 -7.63 10.87 -8.06
N TYR A 93 -6.51 10.17 -7.88
CA TYR A 93 -6.19 8.86 -8.50
C TYR A 93 -6.72 7.66 -7.69
N LYS A 94 -7.83 7.83 -6.98
CA LYS A 94 -8.36 6.81 -6.06
C LYS A 94 -8.73 5.50 -6.76
N GLU A 95 -9.27 5.55 -7.97
CA GLU A 95 -9.67 4.35 -8.72
C GLU A 95 -8.46 3.51 -9.14
N GLU A 96 -7.38 4.15 -9.60
CA GLU A 96 -6.12 3.47 -9.93
C GLU A 96 -5.50 2.84 -8.68
N MET A 97 -5.51 3.57 -7.56
CA MET A 97 -5.07 3.06 -6.27
C MET A 97 -5.88 1.84 -5.78
N ILE A 98 -7.21 1.83 -6.00
CA ILE A 98 -8.07 0.67 -5.73
C ILE A 98 -7.66 -0.51 -6.62
N SER A 99 -7.46 -0.29 -7.90
CA SER A 99 -7.06 -1.33 -8.87
C SER A 99 -5.73 -1.99 -8.49
N ASP A 100 -4.71 -1.18 -8.18
CA ASP A 100 -3.38 -1.68 -7.78
C ASP A 100 -3.46 -2.51 -6.49
N ALA A 101 -4.28 -2.08 -5.52
CA ALA A 101 -4.49 -2.84 -4.28
C ALA A 101 -5.20 -4.18 -4.50
N ILE A 102 -6.17 -4.24 -5.43
CA ILE A 102 -6.83 -5.49 -5.78
C ILE A 102 -5.82 -6.44 -6.43
N GLU A 103 -5.02 -5.95 -7.38
CA GLU A 103 -3.98 -6.74 -8.02
C GLU A 103 -3.01 -7.32 -6.98
N GLN A 104 -2.53 -6.50 -6.05
CA GLN A 104 -1.62 -6.93 -5.00
C GLN A 104 -2.25 -7.97 -4.07
N CYS A 105 -3.50 -7.78 -3.68
CA CYS A 105 -4.23 -8.74 -2.86
C CYS A 105 -4.41 -10.09 -3.56
N LEU A 106 -4.69 -10.09 -4.87
CA LEU A 106 -4.87 -11.31 -5.66
C LEU A 106 -3.53 -11.99 -5.96
N ARG A 107 -2.47 -11.22 -6.22
CA ARG A 107 -1.11 -11.71 -6.46
C ARG A 107 -0.57 -12.48 -5.25
N TYR A 108 -0.82 -11.97 -4.04
CA TYR A 108 -0.34 -12.58 -2.79
C TYR A 108 -1.42 -13.34 -2.02
N ILE A 109 -2.51 -13.73 -2.69
CA ILE A 109 -3.63 -14.43 -2.07
C ILE A 109 -3.21 -15.76 -1.43
N ASP A 110 -2.29 -16.48 -2.08
CA ASP A 110 -1.81 -17.79 -1.65
C ASP A 110 -0.72 -17.69 -0.57
N SER A 111 -0.28 -16.47 -0.24
CA SER A 111 0.63 -16.20 0.89
C SER A 111 -0.12 -16.10 2.23
N PHE A 112 -1.45 -16.08 2.21
CA PHE A 112 -2.26 -16.09 3.42
C PHE A 112 -2.17 -17.44 4.14
N ASP A 113 -1.69 -17.42 5.38
CA ASP A 113 -1.52 -18.63 6.17
C ASP A 113 -2.65 -18.82 7.19
N VAL A 114 -3.55 -19.74 6.84
CA VAL A 114 -4.68 -20.21 7.65
C VAL A 114 -4.25 -20.70 9.05
N THR A 115 -3.02 -21.20 9.21
CA THR A 115 -2.53 -21.70 10.51
C THR A 115 -2.16 -20.56 11.48
N LYS A 116 -1.74 -19.42 10.94
CA LYS A 116 -1.29 -18.26 11.72
C LYS A 116 -2.45 -17.40 12.19
N THR A 117 -3.46 -17.19 11.35
CA THR A 117 -4.58 -16.30 11.66
C THR A 117 -5.90 -16.78 11.05
N ARG A 118 -6.97 -16.71 11.84
CA ARG A 118 -8.34 -16.95 11.38
C ARG A 118 -8.99 -15.71 10.76
N ASN A 119 -8.32 -14.57 10.80
CA ASN A 119 -8.89 -13.29 10.36
C ASN A 119 -8.27 -12.84 9.03
N PRO A 120 -8.81 -13.29 7.88
CA PRO A 120 -8.33 -12.86 6.57
C PRO A 120 -8.58 -11.39 6.32
N PHE A 121 -9.68 -10.83 6.85
CA PHE A 121 -10.01 -9.41 6.68
C PHE A 121 -8.87 -8.49 7.13
N SER A 122 -8.23 -8.78 8.28
CA SER A 122 -7.10 -7.98 8.76
C SER A 122 -5.89 -8.08 7.84
N TYR A 123 -5.59 -9.26 7.31
CA TYR A 123 -4.48 -9.47 6.39
C TYR A 123 -4.68 -8.65 5.10
N PHE A 124 -5.82 -8.81 4.43
CA PHE A 124 -6.09 -8.10 3.17
C PHE A 124 -6.24 -6.59 3.37
N THR A 125 -6.81 -6.14 4.50
CA THR A 125 -6.87 -4.70 4.79
C THR A 125 -5.47 -4.11 4.97
N GLN A 126 -4.54 -4.82 5.62
CA GLN A 126 -3.16 -4.37 5.77
C GLN A 126 -2.43 -4.36 4.42
N THR A 127 -2.55 -5.43 3.63
CA THR A 127 -1.95 -5.50 2.29
C THR A 127 -2.44 -4.36 1.39
N ALA A 128 -3.75 -4.13 1.33
CA ALA A 128 -4.33 -3.03 0.56
C ALA A 128 -3.87 -1.65 1.07
N TYR A 129 -3.75 -1.47 2.39
CA TYR A 129 -3.29 -0.22 2.99
C TYR A 129 -1.84 0.12 2.59
N TYR A 130 -0.93 -0.85 2.63
CA TYR A 130 0.45 -0.62 2.20
C TYR A 130 0.53 -0.33 0.69
N GLN A 131 -0.25 -1.04 -0.13
CA GLN A 131 -0.29 -0.76 -1.56
C GLN A 131 -0.80 0.66 -1.88
N TYR A 132 -1.75 1.18 -1.09
CA TYR A 132 -2.20 2.58 -1.22
C TYR A 132 -1.07 3.57 -0.93
N LEU A 133 -0.26 3.31 0.09
CA LEU A 133 0.91 4.14 0.40
C LEU A 133 1.94 4.11 -0.72
N ASP A 134 2.16 2.94 -1.32
CA ASP A 134 3.08 2.78 -2.44
C ASP A 134 2.60 3.56 -3.67
N ARG A 135 1.30 3.50 -4.01
CA ARG A 135 0.75 4.31 -5.10
C ARG A 135 0.91 5.80 -4.86
N ILE A 136 0.60 6.26 -3.64
CA ILE A 136 0.78 7.67 -3.25
C ILE A 136 2.24 8.09 -3.38
N GLU A 137 3.19 7.20 -3.07
CA GLU A 137 4.61 7.49 -3.21
C GLU A 137 5.04 7.65 -4.68
N VAL A 138 4.58 6.76 -5.56
CA VAL A 138 4.84 6.84 -7.01
C VAL A 138 4.27 8.12 -7.59
N GLU A 139 3.03 8.47 -7.25
CA GLU A 139 2.37 9.69 -7.70
C GLU A 139 3.09 10.96 -7.21
N ASN A 140 3.58 10.96 -5.97
CA ASN A 140 4.39 12.07 -5.46
C ASN A 140 5.73 12.20 -6.20
N GLU A 141 6.34 11.08 -6.61
CA GLU A 141 7.58 11.10 -7.39
C GLU A 141 7.34 11.68 -8.80
N GLU A 142 6.25 11.28 -9.45
CA GLU A 142 5.86 11.83 -10.75
C GLU A 142 5.54 13.32 -10.65
N LEU A 143 4.79 13.73 -9.63
CA LEU A 143 4.48 15.14 -9.36
C LEU A 143 5.75 15.97 -9.14
N TYR A 144 6.71 15.44 -8.38
CA TYR A 144 8.00 16.09 -8.16
C TYR A 144 8.77 16.29 -9.47
N LYS A 145 8.83 15.28 -10.35
CA LYS A 145 9.49 15.40 -11.67
C LYS A 145 8.85 16.50 -12.51
N LYS A 146 7.51 16.55 -12.55
CA LYS A 146 6.76 17.59 -13.28
C LYS A 146 7.05 18.98 -12.72
N TYR A 147 6.99 19.15 -11.41
CA TYR A 147 7.28 20.43 -10.74
C TYR A 147 8.71 20.90 -10.93
N LYS A 148 9.69 19.99 -10.85
CA LYS A 148 11.10 20.34 -11.09
C LYS A 148 11.36 20.73 -12.55
N ALA A 149 10.72 20.05 -13.51
CA ALA A 149 10.80 20.42 -14.92
C ALA A 149 10.19 21.81 -15.18
N LEU A 150 9.05 22.11 -14.56
CA LEU A 150 8.39 23.42 -14.65
C LEU A 150 9.27 24.54 -14.07
N LEU A 151 9.84 24.35 -12.87
CA LEU A 151 10.73 25.36 -12.27
C LEU A 151 11.95 25.63 -13.14
N ASN A 152 12.54 24.58 -13.73
CA ASN A 152 13.66 24.72 -14.65
C ASN A 152 13.27 25.46 -15.95
N SER A 153 12.08 25.19 -16.50
CA SER A 153 11.62 25.89 -17.71
C SER A 153 11.34 27.37 -17.46
N VAL A 154 10.77 27.71 -16.30
CA VAL A 154 10.55 29.12 -15.90
C VAL A 154 11.88 29.84 -15.73
N ALA A 155 12.84 29.23 -15.05
CA ALA A 155 14.17 29.81 -14.88
C ALA A 155 14.92 30.00 -16.22
N LEU A 156 14.75 29.07 -17.17
CA LEU A 156 15.34 29.19 -18.51
C LEU A 156 14.68 30.31 -19.33
N ALA A 157 13.35 30.44 -19.24
CA ALA A 157 12.62 31.51 -19.93
C ALA A 157 13.07 32.89 -19.43
N GLU A 158 13.18 33.09 -18.12
CA GLU A 158 13.67 34.33 -17.52
C GLU A 158 15.10 34.66 -17.97
N LEU A 159 15.99 33.66 -18.04
CA LEU A 159 17.35 33.84 -18.54
C LEU A 159 17.37 34.22 -20.04
N SER A 160 16.48 33.63 -20.84
CA SER A 160 16.37 33.89 -22.28
C SER A 160 15.80 35.29 -22.56
N GLU A 161 14.85 35.76 -21.76
CA GLU A 161 14.33 37.13 -21.83
C GLU A 161 15.41 38.16 -21.51
N HIS A 162 16.35 37.84 -20.62
CA HIS A 162 17.48 38.70 -20.28
C HIS A 162 18.58 38.77 -21.36
N ASP A 163 18.68 37.76 -22.24
CA ASP A 163 19.66 37.72 -23.37
C ASP A 163 19.08 38.32 -24.67
N SER A 164 17.76 38.56 -24.71
CA SER A 164 17.05 39.07 -25.88
C SER A 164 16.98 40.61 -25.88
N SER A 165 18.06 41.25 -26.31
CA SER A 165 18.02 42.64 -26.76
C SER A 165 17.02 42.81 -27.91
N ALA A 166 15.90 43.50 -27.61
CA ALA A 166 15.01 44.27 -28.49
C ALA A 166 14.93 43.85 -29.97
N ASP A 167 13.98 42.96 -30.33
CA ASP A 167 13.07 43.18 -31.49
C ASP A 167 12.03 42.08 -31.74
N ASN A 168 12.04 40.94 -31.04
CA ASN A 168 11.11 39.81 -31.34
C ASN A 168 10.49 39.17 -30.10
N ALA A 169 10.18 39.95 -29.06
CA ALA A 169 9.65 39.46 -27.78
C ALA A 169 8.12 39.51 -27.67
N GLU A 170 7.38 39.55 -28.78
CA GLU A 170 5.92 39.53 -28.75
C GLU A 170 5.40 38.09 -28.86
N HIS A 171 4.86 37.58 -27.75
CA HIS A 171 3.87 36.49 -27.68
C HIS A 171 4.33 35.03 -27.72
N ILE A 172 5.30 34.62 -26.90
CA ILE A 172 5.47 33.19 -26.58
C ILE A 172 4.73 32.77 -25.29
N HIS A 173 4.39 33.69 -24.37
CA HIS A 173 4.07 33.30 -22.99
C HIS A 173 2.80 33.89 -22.33
N ASP A 174 1.91 34.58 -23.05
CA ASP A 174 0.74 35.21 -22.39
C ASP A 174 -0.34 34.25 -21.85
N ASN A 175 -0.28 32.95 -22.16
CA ASN A 175 -1.35 32.01 -21.81
C ASN A 175 -0.98 30.90 -20.82
N PHE A 176 0.20 30.94 -20.19
CA PHE A 176 0.53 29.98 -19.14
C PHE A 176 0.25 30.62 -17.76
N GLU A 177 -1.00 30.52 -17.29
CA GLU A 177 -1.29 30.73 -15.87
C GLU A 177 -0.50 29.69 -15.07
N LEU A 178 0.69 30.12 -14.61
CA LEU A 178 1.54 29.30 -13.77
C LEU A 178 0.76 28.96 -12.49
N PRO A 179 0.69 27.67 -12.09
CA PRO A 179 0.19 27.32 -10.78
C PRO A 179 1.02 28.08 -9.73
N ASP A 180 0.39 28.45 -8.61
CA ASP A 180 1.04 29.19 -7.51
C ASP A 180 2.45 28.67 -7.24
N ILE A 181 3.45 29.45 -7.68
CA ILE A 181 4.88 29.09 -7.63
C ILE A 181 5.30 28.82 -6.18
N SER A 182 4.66 29.46 -5.21
CA SER A 182 4.90 29.21 -3.79
C SER A 182 4.54 27.78 -3.39
N HIS A 183 3.42 27.25 -3.87
CA HIS A 183 3.01 25.87 -3.57
C HIS A 183 3.96 24.84 -4.20
N ILE A 184 4.39 25.09 -5.43
CA ILE A 184 5.33 24.21 -6.17
C ILE A 184 6.67 24.15 -5.44
N THR A 185 7.26 25.30 -5.12
CA THR A 185 8.56 25.39 -4.45
C THR A 185 8.53 24.76 -3.06
N ASP A 186 7.47 25.00 -2.28
CA ASP A 186 7.25 24.37 -0.97
C ASP A 186 7.18 22.84 -1.05
N PHE A 187 6.44 22.31 -2.03
CA PHE A 187 6.33 20.87 -2.24
C PHE A 187 7.69 20.26 -2.60
N VAL A 188 8.41 20.86 -3.55
CA VAL A 188 9.73 20.40 -4.00
C VAL A 188 10.71 20.37 -2.81
N GLY A 189 10.77 21.45 -2.02
CA GLY A 189 11.64 21.52 -0.85
C GLY A 189 11.32 20.44 0.19
N LYS A 190 10.04 20.24 0.54
CA LYS A 190 9.59 19.18 1.47
C LYS A 190 9.93 17.79 0.94
N TYR A 191 9.77 17.56 -0.36
CA TYR A 191 10.05 16.27 -1.00
C TYR A 191 11.55 15.96 -1.01
N GLU A 192 12.42 16.94 -1.28
CA GLU A 192 13.87 16.77 -1.26
C GLU A 192 14.40 16.46 0.15
N VAL A 193 13.86 17.13 1.18
CA VAL A 193 14.18 16.81 2.59
C VAL A 193 13.80 15.37 2.92
N LYS A 194 12.59 14.94 2.53
CA LYS A 194 12.11 13.56 2.74
C LYS A 194 13.02 12.53 2.05
N ILE A 195 13.48 12.80 0.82
CA ILE A 195 14.45 11.94 0.12
C ILE A 195 15.78 11.88 0.88
N ALA A 196 16.28 13.02 1.35
CA ALA A 196 17.55 13.08 2.09
C ALA A 196 17.47 12.28 3.40
N GLU A 197 16.37 12.38 4.14
CA GLU A 197 16.13 11.60 5.36
C GLU A 197 16.07 10.10 5.09
N ARG A 198 15.40 9.67 4.01
CA ARG A 198 15.35 8.26 3.59
C ARG A 198 16.75 7.73 3.29
N LYS A 199 17.58 8.50 2.58
CA LYS A 199 18.99 8.15 2.30
C LYS A 199 19.83 8.06 3.58
N LYS A 200 19.63 8.94 4.56
CA LYS A 200 20.30 8.88 5.87
C LYS A 200 19.92 7.61 6.63
N LYS A 201 18.63 7.31 6.75
CA LYS A 201 18.12 6.09 7.40
C LYS A 201 18.63 4.80 6.75
N GLN A 202 18.75 4.77 5.42
CA GLN A 202 19.34 3.62 4.72
C GLN A 202 20.82 3.42 5.06
N LYS A 203 21.61 4.52 5.14
CA LYS A 203 23.03 4.45 5.53
C LYS A 203 23.23 4.01 6.99
N GLU A 204 22.31 4.38 7.89
CA GLU A 204 22.35 3.95 9.28
C GLU A 204 22.03 2.46 9.42
N LYS A 205 21.00 1.98 8.70
CA LYS A 205 20.65 0.55 8.67
C LYS A 205 21.77 -0.32 8.10
N SER A 206 22.45 0.11 7.04
CA SER A 206 23.58 -0.66 6.48
C SER A 206 24.79 -0.70 7.42
N LYS A 207 25.05 0.37 8.17
CA LYS A 207 26.09 0.38 9.22
C LYS A 207 25.75 -0.56 10.37
N GLN A 208 24.50 -0.58 10.82
CA GLN A 208 24.05 -1.49 11.89
C GLN A 208 24.11 -2.96 11.44
N ALA A 209 23.71 -3.26 10.20
CA ALA A 209 23.82 -4.62 9.66
C ALA A 209 25.27 -5.10 9.57
N ASN A 210 26.21 -4.21 9.24
CA ASN A 210 27.64 -4.53 9.17
C ASN A 210 28.34 -4.61 10.54
N SER A 211 27.71 -4.09 11.61
CA SER A 211 28.28 -4.15 12.97
C SER A 211 27.85 -5.37 13.78
N VAL A 212 26.85 -6.16 13.32
CA VAL A 212 26.47 -7.43 13.96
C VAL A 212 27.53 -8.48 13.60
N THR A 213 28.26 -8.98 14.59
CA THR A 213 29.30 -10.00 14.41
C THR A 213 28.70 -11.41 14.54
N LEU A 214 29.41 -12.44 14.01
CA LEU A 214 28.94 -13.83 14.04
C LEU A 214 28.66 -14.36 15.46
N ASP A 215 29.36 -13.85 16.49
CA ASP A 215 29.17 -14.23 17.88
C ASP A 215 27.78 -13.84 18.43
N ASP A 216 27.18 -12.75 17.93
CA ASP A 216 25.84 -12.30 18.35
C ASP A 216 24.71 -13.16 17.75
N ILE A 217 24.97 -13.91 16.67
CA ILE A 217 23.96 -14.71 15.94
C ILE A 217 23.91 -16.15 16.45
N TRP A 218 25.01 -16.69 16.97
CA TRP A 218 25.12 -18.07 17.48
C TRP A 218 25.27 -18.17 19.01
N GLY A 219 25.34 -17.04 19.72
CA GLY A 219 25.50 -16.97 21.17
C GLY A 219 24.21 -17.02 22.00
N SER A 220 23.10 -17.56 21.49
CA SER A 220 21.84 -17.74 22.23
C SER A 220 21.29 -19.15 22.12
#